data_AF-A0A241XSG5-F1
#
_entry.id   AF-A0A241XSG5-F1
#
_cell.length_a   1.000
_cell.length_b   1.000
_cell.length_c   1.000
_cell.angle_alpha   90.00
_cell.angle_beta   90.00
_cell.angle_gamma   90.00
#
_symmetry.space_group_name_H-M   'P 1'
#
loop_
_entity.id
_entity.type
_entity.pdbx_description
1 polymer ?
#
loop_
_entity_poly.entity_id
_entity_poly.type
_entity_poly.pdbx_seq_one_letter_code
_entity_poly.pdbx_strand_id
1 'polypeptide(L)' 'MAKLEPEICVPWRSDCAGQIFLDTGAEDGVRIGHFQGDAALAAYMVEIHNTLLAKITQSAG' A
#
# COMPACT_ATOMS: atom_id res chain seq x y z
N MET A 1 -11.24 -3.72 -16.30
CA MET A 1 -10.49 -3.00 -15.24
C MET A 1 -10.76 -3.73 -13.94
N ALA A 2 -9.73 -4.28 -13.29
CA ALA A 2 -9.89 -4.83 -11.95
C ALA A 2 -10.22 -3.66 -11.01
N LYS A 3 -11.38 -3.73 -10.34
CA LYS A 3 -11.72 -2.79 -9.28
C LYS A 3 -10.99 -3.28 -8.05
N LEU A 4 -10.03 -2.50 -7.55
CA LEU A 4 -9.44 -2.74 -6.23
C LEU A 4 -10.60 -2.73 -5.23
N GLU A 5 -10.68 -3.74 -4.37
CA GLU A 5 -11.72 -3.81 -3.36
C GLU A 5 -11.62 -2.58 -2.44
N PRO A 6 -12.73 -2.02 -1.93
CA PRO A 6 -12.70 -0.78 -1.15
C PRO A 6 -11.77 -0.88 0.08
N GLU A 7 -11.62 -2.07 0.64
CA GLU A 7 -10.80 -2.38 1.81
C GLU A 7 -9.28 -2.22 1.59
N ILE A 8 -8.80 -2.28 0.34
CA ILE A 8 -7.39 -2.09 0.01
C ILE A 8 -7.07 -0.68 -0.48
N CYS A 9 -8.08 0.18 -0.63
CA CYS A 9 -7.96 1.62 -0.95
C CYS A 9 -7.65 2.47 0.30
N VAL A 10 -6.71 2.02 1.11
CA VAL A 10 -6.16 2.74 2.27
C VAL A 10 -4.64 2.90 2.07
N PRO A 11 -3.96 3.78 2.83
CA PRO A 11 -2.51 3.89 2.74
C PRO A 11 -1.83 2.55 3.01
N TRP A 12 -0.73 2.30 2.33
CA TRP A 12 0.11 1.11 2.52
C TRP A 12 1.44 1.49 3.19
N ARG A 13 2.07 0.50 3.83
CA ARG A 13 3.43 0.57 4.40
C ARG A 13 4.26 -0.62 3.92
N SER A 14 5.59 -0.47 3.86
CA SER A 14 6.51 -1.57 3.62
C SER A 14 7.61 -1.66 4.67
N ASP A 15 8.26 -2.82 4.77
CA ASP A 15 9.40 -3.06 5.66
C ASP A 15 10.70 -3.39 4.90
N CYS A 16 11.79 -3.55 5.66
CA CYS A 16 13.11 -3.93 5.12
C CYS A 16 13.17 -5.38 4.61
N ALA A 17 12.15 -6.21 4.88
CA ALA A 17 12.03 -7.56 4.35
C ALA A 17 11.24 -7.61 3.03
N GLY A 18 10.80 -6.45 2.51
CA GLY A 18 10.02 -6.36 1.27
C GLY A 18 8.55 -6.74 1.44
N GLN A 19 8.04 -6.79 2.67
CA GLN A 19 6.63 -7.03 2.96
C GLN A 19 5.84 -5.74 2.79
N ILE A 20 4.56 -5.86 2.41
CA ILE A 20 3.62 -4.74 2.25
C ILE A 20 2.42 -4.97 3.14
N PHE A 21 1.99 -3.90 3.82
CA PHE A 21 0.93 -3.90 4.81
C PHE A 21 -0.12 -2.83 4.52
N LEU A 22 -1.37 -3.08 4.88
CA LEU A 22 -2.38 -2.04 5.03
C LEU A 22 -2.07 -1.20 6.28
N ASP A 23 -2.12 0.12 6.13
CA ASP A 23 -2.03 1.06 7.24
C ASP A 23 -3.41 1.25 7.89
N THR A 24 -3.80 0.29 8.72
CA THR A 24 -5.07 0.32 9.46
C THR A 24 -4.94 0.94 10.86
N GLY A 25 -3.77 1.48 11.22
CA GLY A 25 -3.47 1.94 12.57
C GLY A 25 -3.31 0.83 13.62
N ALA A 26 -3.42 -0.45 13.24
CA ALA A 26 -3.13 -1.59 14.10
C ALA A 26 -1.61 -1.82 14.22
N GLU A 27 -1.16 -2.34 15.37
CA GLU A 27 0.26 -2.57 15.70
C GLU A 27 0.97 -3.47 14.67
N ASP A 28 0.29 -4.52 14.20
CA ASP A 28 0.87 -5.52 13.28
C ASP A 28 0.52 -5.30 11.79
N GLY A 29 -0.36 -4.34 11.48
CA GLY A 29 -0.92 -4.14 10.14
C GLY A 29 -1.55 -5.41 9.55
N VAL A 30 -2.08 -5.33 8.32
CA VAL A 30 -2.50 -6.52 7.56
C VAL A 30 -1.54 -6.71 6.40
N ARG A 31 -0.76 -7.79 6.40
CA ARG A 31 0.16 -8.08 5.29
C ARG A 31 -0.61 -8.48 4.04
N ILE A 32 -0.43 -7.72 2.96
CA ILE A 32 -1.13 -7.89 1.68
C ILE A 32 -0.22 -8.34 0.54
N GLY A 33 1.10 -8.26 0.72
CA GLY A 33 2.05 -8.63 -0.32
C GLY A 33 3.47 -8.77 0.19
N HIS A 34 4.33 -9.32 -0.66
CA HIS A 34 5.76 -9.45 -0.42
C HIS A 34 6.50 -9.51 -1.76
N PHE A 35 7.53 -8.68 -1.91
CA PHE A 35 8.47 -8.72 -3.02
C PHE A 35 9.74 -9.45 -2.57
N GLN A 36 9.85 -10.73 -2.96
CA GLN A 36 10.94 -11.57 -2.52
C GLN A 36 12.31 -11.02 -2.96
N GLY A 37 13.11 -10.61 -1.98
CA GLY A 37 14.48 -10.14 -2.19
C GLY A 37 14.61 -8.69 -2.66
N ASP A 38 13.51 -7.93 -2.71
CA ASP A 38 13.54 -6.55 -3.20
C ASP A 38 12.68 -5.60 -2.34
N ALA A 39 13.26 -5.17 -1.23
CA ALA A 39 12.66 -4.17 -0.35
C ALA A 39 12.51 -2.80 -1.03
N ALA A 40 13.39 -2.47 -1.98
CA ALA A 40 13.31 -1.22 -2.72
C ALA A 40 12.09 -1.21 -3.66
N LEU A 41 11.81 -2.33 -4.33
CA LEU A 41 10.60 -2.49 -5.13
C LEU A 41 9.32 -2.43 -4.28
N ALA A 42 9.33 -3.04 -3.09
CA ALA A 42 8.21 -2.93 -2.16
C ALA A 42 7.93 -1.47 -1.75
N ALA A 43 8.98 -0.72 -1.39
CA ALA A 43 8.88 0.70 -1.05
C ALA A 43 8.37 1.54 -2.24
N TYR A 44 8.91 1.31 -3.44
CA TYR A 44 8.50 1.99 -4.66
C TYR A 44 7.01 1.76 -5.00
N MET A 45 6.54 0.52 -4.88
CA MET A 45 5.13 0.19 -5.12
C MET A 45 4.20 0.85 -4.10
N VAL A 46 4.60 0.90 -2.83
CA VAL A 46 3.88 1.62 -1.78
C VAL A 46 3.81 3.12 -2.08
N GLU A 47 4.91 3.73 -2.53
CA GLU A 47 4.95 5.15 -2.89
C GLU A 47 3.99 5.48 -4.05
N ILE A 48 3.99 4.65 -5.11
CA ILE A 48 3.06 4.80 -6.24
C ILE A 48 1.63 4.71 -5.75
N HIS A 49 1.29 3.65 -5.00
CA HIS A 49 -0.08 3.42 -4.51
C HIS A 49 -0.56 4.59 -3.68
N ASN A 50 0.22 5.02 -2.67
CA ASN A 50 -0.16 6.11 -1.78
C ASN A 50 -0.30 7.44 -2.51
N THR A 51 0.55 7.70 -3.51
CA THR A 51 0.44 8.89 -4.36
C THR A 51 -0.84 8.90 -5.20
N LEU A 52 -1.20 7.75 -5.79
CA LEU A 52 -2.43 7.61 -6.57
C LEU A 52 -3.67 7.72 -5.66
N LEU A 53 -3.65 7.07 -4.50
CA LEU A 53 -4.71 7.15 -3.50
C LEU A 53 -4.99 8.60 -3.11
N ALA A 54 -3.94 9.37 -2.77
CA ALA A 54 -4.09 10.77 -2.39
C ALA A 54 -4.72 11.63 -3.50
N LYS A 55 -4.35 11.40 -4.77
CA LYS A 55 -4.94 12.11 -5.92
C LYS A 55 -6.43 11.79 -6.09
N ILE A 56 -6.81 10.52 -5.92
CA ILE A 56 -8.21 10.09 -6.02
C ILE A 56 -9.03 10.71 -4.90
N THR A 57 -8.54 10.69 -3.66
CA THR A 57 -9.25 11.27 -2.50
C THR A 57 -9.40 12.79 -2.62
N GLN A 58 -8.40 13.51 -3.15
CA GLN A 58 -8.49 14.96 -3.37
C GLN A 58 -9.51 15.35 -4.46
N SER A 59 -9.72 14.50 -5.46
CA SER A 59 -10.70 14.73 -6.53
C SER A 59 -12.16 14.45 -6.13
N ALA A 60 -12.38 13.85 -4.95
CA ALA A 60 -13.69 13.49 -4.44
C ALA A 60 -14.22 14.45 -3.36
N GLY A 61 -13.45 15.47 -2.99
CA GLY A 61 -13.78 16.49 -1.99
C GLY A 61 -14.25 17.82 -2.58
#